data_AF-A0A958SDM1-F1
#
_entry.id   AF-A0A958SDM1-F1
#
_cell.length_a   1.000
_cell.length_b   1.000
_cell.length_c   1.000
_cell.angle_alpha   90.00
_cell.angle_beta   90.00
_cell.angle_gamma   90.00
#
_symmetry.space_group_name_H-M   'P 1'
#
loop_
_entity.id
_entity.type
_entity.pdbx_description
1 polymer ?
#
loop_
_entity_poly.entity_id
_entity_poly.type
_entity_poly.pdbx_seq_one_letter_code
_entity_poly.pdbx_strand_id
1 'polypeptide(L)'
;FDLKSVLEVQLGEDPMNRKTKRIKRVNDLFELSVRAWRCIFKINETEITVLNIHSGIVDFQKDQRGLGLTEIALHKKFQIRFN
;
A
#
# COMPACT_ATOMS: atom_id res chain seq x y z
N PHE A 1 4.99 -10.95 7.83
CA PHE A 1 4.30 -10.04 6.90
C PHE A 1 4.24 -10.75 5.58
N ASP A 2 3.06 -11.26 5.21
CA ASP A 2 2.80 -11.88 3.92
C ASP A 2 1.99 -10.90 3.07
N LEU A 3 2.56 -10.45 1.96
CA LEU A 3 1.92 -9.50 1.06
C LEU A 3 0.69 -10.11 0.40
N LYS A 4 0.75 -11.40 0.06
CA LYS A 4 -0.34 -12.09 -0.64
C LYS A 4 -1.60 -12.09 0.21
N SER A 5 -1.49 -12.49 1.49
CA SER A 5 -2.63 -12.49 2.41
C SER A 5 -3.21 -11.09 2.63
N VAL A 6 -2.38 -10.04 2.66
CA VAL A 6 -2.87 -8.66 2.83
C VAL A 6 -3.62 -8.21 1.58
N LEU A 7 -3.10 -8.52 0.38
CA LEU A 7 -3.78 -8.21 -0.88
C LEU A 7 -5.09 -8.99 -1.01
N GLU A 8 -5.13 -10.28 -0.67
CA GLU A 8 -6.35 -11.09 -0.69
C GLU A 8 -7.45 -10.53 0.23
N VAL A 9 -7.10 -10.10 1.45
CA VAL A 9 -8.08 -9.49 2.37
C VAL A 9 -8.53 -8.11 1.88
N GLN A 10 -7.62 -7.29 1.37
CA GLN A 10 -7.96 -5.92 0.96
C GLN A 10 -8.61 -5.83 -0.43
N LEU A 11 -8.38 -6.82 -1.31
CA LEU A 11 -8.94 -6.90 -2.66
C LEU A 11 -10.09 -7.90 -2.77
N GLY A 12 -10.26 -8.80 -1.79
CA GLY A 12 -11.44 -9.63 -1.67
C GLY A 12 -12.70 -8.83 -1.32
N GLU A 13 -12.53 -7.64 -0.73
CA GLU A 13 -13.54 -6.60 -0.74
C GLU A 13 -13.40 -5.79 -2.03
N ASP A 14 -14.49 -5.62 -2.79
CA ASP A 14 -14.47 -4.94 -4.11
C ASP A 14 -13.59 -3.68 -4.08
N PRO A 15 -12.52 -3.60 -4.88
CA PRO A 15 -11.58 -2.48 -4.87
C PRO A 15 -12.22 -1.16 -5.33
N MET A 16 -13.41 -1.21 -5.93
CA MET A 16 -14.23 -0.05 -6.30
C MET A 16 -15.23 0.35 -5.21
N ASN A 17 -15.32 -0.40 -4.11
CA ASN A 17 -16.18 -0.08 -2.99
C ASN A 17 -15.69 1.19 -2.28
N ARG A 18 -16.33 2.31 -2.58
CA ARG A 18 -16.00 3.64 -2.03
C ARG A 18 -15.99 3.72 -0.50
N LYS A 19 -16.56 2.73 0.21
CA LYS A 19 -16.54 2.68 1.68
C LYS A 19 -15.15 2.34 2.24
N THR A 20 -14.36 1.53 1.54
CA THR A 20 -12.97 1.25 1.89
C THR A 20 -12.07 2.31 1.25
N LYS A 21 -11.86 3.42 1.97
CA LYS A 21 -10.99 4.56 1.57
C LYS A 21 -9.51 4.20 1.30
N ARG A 22 -9.17 2.91 1.26
CA ARG A 22 -7.80 2.40 1.19
C ARG A 22 -7.32 2.18 -0.24
N ILE A 23 -8.21 2.04 -1.21
CA ILE A 23 -7.83 1.86 -2.62
C ILE A 23 -8.23 3.11 -3.40
N LYS A 24 -7.27 3.66 -4.13
CA LYS A 24 -7.48 4.82 -5.01
C LYS A 24 -7.07 4.44 -6.42
N ARG A 25 -7.90 4.81 -7.41
CA ARG A 25 -7.51 4.75 -8.81
C ARG A 25 -6.61 5.94 -9.16
N VAL A 26 -5.46 5.67 -9.76
CA VAL A 26 -4.48 6.66 -10.25
C VAL A 26 -4.22 6.34 -11.72
N ASN A 27 -4.93 7.04 -12.62
CA ASN A 27 -4.97 6.72 -14.05
C ASN A 27 -5.45 5.28 -14.31
N ASP A 28 -4.61 4.46 -14.94
CA ASP A 28 -4.85 3.05 -15.25
C ASP A 28 -4.33 2.09 -14.16
N LEU A 29 -3.84 2.64 -13.06
CA LEU A 29 -3.30 1.90 -11.92
C LEU A 29 -4.18 2.09 -10.68
N PHE A 30 -3.95 1.23 -9.70
CA PHE A 30 -4.53 1.30 -8.38
C PHE A 30 -3.44 1.47 -7.34
N GLU A 31 -3.70 2.31 -6.34
CA GLU A 31 -2.88 2.47 -5.16
C GLU A 31 -3.65 1.97 -3.94
N LEU A 32 -3.11 0.96 -3.25
CA LEU A 32 -3.58 0.50 -1.95
C LEU A 32 -2.75 1.16 -0.85
N SER A 33 -3.44 1.84 0.06
CA SER A 33 -2.90 2.49 1.25
C SER A 33 -3.20 1.67 2.50
N VAL A 34 -2.17 1.08 3.09
CA VAL A 34 -2.28 0.34 4.36
C VAL A 34 -1.24 0.89 5.34
N ARG A 35 -1.71 1.62 6.37
CA ARG A 35 -0.84 2.28 7.35
C ARG A 35 0.26 3.10 6.65
N ALA A 36 1.53 2.81 6.94
CA ALA A 36 2.72 3.48 6.44
C ALA A 36 3.21 3.02 5.06
N TRP A 37 2.59 2.02 4.44
CA TRP A 37 3.03 1.51 3.14
C TRP A 37 1.95 1.66 2.06
N ARG A 38 2.41 1.66 0.81
CA ARG A 38 1.65 1.86 -0.41
C ARG A 38 1.99 0.72 -1.37
N CYS A 39 0.98 0.21 -2.04
CA CYS A 39 1.11 -0.79 -3.10
C CYS A 39 0.54 -0.19 -4.39
N ILE A 40 1.34 -0.10 -5.44
CA ILE A 40 0.88 0.24 -6.78
C ILE A 40 0.71 -1.05 -7.55
N PHE A 41 -0.48 -1.26 -8.09
CA PHE A 41 -0.82 -2.49 -8.80
C PHE A 41 -1.78 -2.22 -9.95
N LYS A 42 -1.82 -3.16 -10.89
CA LYS A 42 -2.78 -3.21 -11.98
C LYS A 42 -3.64 -4.46 -11.83
N ILE A 43 -4.93 -4.33 -12.12
CA ILE A 43 -5.87 -5.46 -12.18
C ILE A 43 -6.24 -5.66 -13.64
N ASN A 44 -6.23 -6.90 -14.12
CA ASN A 44 -6.93 -7.30 -15.34
C ASN A 44 -7.99 -8.36 -15.01
N GLU A 45 -8.52 -9.06 -16.01
CA GLU A 45 -9.63 -10.00 -15.82
C GLU A 45 -9.29 -11.17 -14.89
N THR A 46 -8.02 -11.57 -14.79
CA THR A 46 -7.63 -12.83 -14.10
C THR A 46 -6.47 -12.67 -13.12
N GLU A 47 -5.71 -11.58 -13.18
CA GLU A 47 -4.50 -11.40 -12.39
C GLU A 47 -4.35 -9.97 -11.84
N ILE A 48 -3.54 -9.89 -10.78
CA ILE A 48 -3.15 -8.65 -10.14
C ILE A 48 -1.63 -8.55 -10.23
N THR A 49 -1.15 -7.56 -10.98
CA THR A 49 0.29 -7.30 -11.12
C THR A 49 0.69 -6.21 -10.14
N VAL A 50 1.51 -6.56 -9.14
CA VAL A 50 2.13 -5.58 -8.25
C VAL A 50 3.32 -4.94 -8.95
N LEU A 51 3.24 -3.62 -9.14
CA LEU A 51 4.27 -2.84 -9.83
C LEU A 51 5.27 -2.22 -8.86
N ASN A 52 4.81 -1.77 -7.70
CA ASN A 52 5.68 -1.13 -6.72
C ASN A 52 5.12 -1.26 -5.31
N ILE A 53 6.01 -1.38 -4.32
CA ILE A 53 5.69 -1.32 -2.90
C ILE A 53 6.66 -0.34 -2.26
N HIS A 54 6.12 0.73 -1.67
CA HIS A 54 6.94 1.76 -1.06
C HIS A 54 6.32 2.29 0.23
N SER A 55 7.08 3.06 1.00
CA SER A 55 6.49 3.78 2.11
C SER A 55 5.66 4.98 1.64
N GLY A 56 4.50 5.18 2.26
CA GLY A 56 3.70 6.39 2.13
C GLY A 56 4.05 7.48 3.16
N ILE A 57 5.03 7.23 4.03
CA ILE A 57 5.57 8.23 4.95
C ILE A 57 6.62 9.04 4.20
N VAL A 58 6.36 10.35 4.10
CA VAL A 58 7.28 11.34 3.52
C VAL A 58 8.29 11.79 4.58
N ASP A 59 9.51 12.15 4.17
CA ASP A 59 10.65 12.37 5.08
C ASP A 59 10.36 13.40 6.19
N PHE A 60 9.52 14.41 5.94
CA PHE A 60 9.13 15.41 6.94
C PHE A 60 8.21 14.87 8.05
N GLN A 61 7.60 13.69 7.86
CA GLN A 61 6.76 13.01 8.86
C GLN A 61 7.57 12.11 9.80
N LYS A 62 8.86 11.85 9.50
CA LYS A 62 9.74 11.01 10.33
C LYS A 62 9.91 11.54 11.76
N ASP A 63 9.89 12.86 11.90
CA ASP A 63 10.10 13.55 13.19
C ASP A 63 8.78 13.90 13.91
N GLN A 64 7.63 13.54 13.35
CA GLN A 64 6.35 13.79 14.01
C GLN A 64 6.16 12.77 15.14
N ARG A 65 6.19 13.28 16.38
CA ARG A 65 5.78 12.58 17.61
C ARG A 65 4.34 12.05 17.41
N GLY A 66 4.19 10.79 17.02
CA GLY A 66 2.89 10.21 16.69
C GLY A 66 2.94 8.94 15.84
N LEU A 67 4.05 8.65 15.16
CA LEU A 67 4.23 7.37 14.47
C LEU A 67 4.55 6.27 15.49
N GLY A 68 3.74 5.22 15.54
CA GLY A 68 3.99 4.05 16.37
C GLY A 68 5.18 3.25 15.85
N LEU A 69 5.81 2.46 16.74
CA LEU A 69 6.98 1.63 16.41
C LEU A 69 6.75 0.74 15.18
N THR A 70 5.52 0.28 15.00
CA THR A 70 5.10 -0.54 13.85
C THR A 70 5.16 0.22 12.52
N GLU A 71 4.78 1.51 12.49
CA GLU A 71 4.88 2.31 11.25
C GLU A 71 6.33 2.60 10.87
N ILE A 72 7.18 2.87 11.87
CA ILE A 72 8.62 3.10 11.65
C ILE A 72 9.29 1.85 11.07
N ALA A 73 8.97 0.67 11.61
CA ALA A 73 9.49 -0.60 11.10
C ALA A 73 9.05 -0.87 9.65
N LEU A 74 7.77 -0.62 9.34
CA LEU A 74 7.24 -0.76 7.98
C LEU A 74 7.87 0.25 7.01
N HIS A 75 8.06 1.50 7.43
CA HIS A 75 8.74 2.52 6.61
C HIS A 75 10.16 2.09 6.25
N LYS A 76 10.95 1.67 7.23
CA LYS A 76 12.32 1.17 7.00
C LYS A 76 12.33 -0.01 6.04
N LYS A 77 11.37 -0.93 6.16
CA LYS A 77 11.26 -2.10 5.29
C LYS A 77 10.97 -1.75 3.82
N PHE A 78 10.14 -0.73 3.58
CA PHE A 78 9.69 -0.35 2.24
C PHE A 78 10.30 0.97 1.73
N GLN A 79 11.35 1.48 2.38
CA GLN A 79 12.22 2.51 1.81
C GLN A 79 13.12 1.94 0.69
N ILE A 80 13.35 0.63 0.70
CA ILE A 80 14.11 -0.06 -0.33
C ILE A 80 13.22 -0.10 -1.58
N ARG A 81 13.55 0.73 -2.57
CA ARG A 81 12.90 0.68 -3.88
C ARG A 81 13.23 -0.67 -4.50
N PHE A 82 12.24 -1.54 -4.66
CA PHE A 82 12.37 -2.69 -5.54
C PHE A 82 12.30 -2.16 -6.97
N ASN A 83 13.44 -2.24 -7.67
CA ASN A 83 13.50 -2.06 -9.12
C ASN A 83 13.26 -3.42 -9.78
#